data_AF-A0A930SNT2-F1
#
_entry.id   AF-A0A930SNT2-F1
#
_cell.length_a   1.000
_cell.length_b   1.000
_cell.length_c   1.000
_cell.angle_alpha   90.00
_cell.angle_beta   90.00
_cell.angle_gamma   90.00
#
_symmetry.space_group_name_H-M   'P 1'
#
loop_
_entity.id
_entity.type
_entity.pdbx_description
1 polymer ?
#
loop_
_entity_poly.entity_id
_entity_poly.type
_entity_poly.pdbx_seq_one_letter_code
_entity_poly.pdbx_strand_id
1 'polypeptide(L)'
;MGLDSQNASSYQPEPYNRQDPNGWDVLHLDQAIPVEPYAKACMIRDLSSWSRVYLLNPIRWIANALLAMILVFKRLWPFEFRAYGLMHRSAAWFLNTWVTPEACHLIVRHLGLGSSIVNFLIDNGPDPAIARSTLYPKTVQDLADNAFLEHDLILYNFVYDFHRAQQQHPNWLQAVHQRGITFDSIRPVAVEVEMTPRWHRMLDLESAIELFKVFYSLLLTNREFERAVLSLQFDENFGCYVSQLLGDYRWNHVIMNRHPLAPNSPFCAARDLLLHGLTTEYLHRYLELAKVQQERGAIAPNGSGSTTHPAENPQS
;
A
#
# COMPACT_ATOMS: atom_id res chain seq x y z
N MET A 1 23.90 -19.52 -0.58
CA MET A 1 24.85 -18.40 -0.37
C MET A 1 24.04 -17.13 -0.49
N GLY A 2 23.62 -16.56 0.62
CA GLY A 2 22.62 -15.48 0.67
C GLY A 2 22.46 -15.04 2.11
N LEU A 3 23.46 -14.32 2.63
CA LEU A 3 23.52 -13.85 4.01
C LEU A 3 24.01 -12.39 4.11
N ASP A 4 23.80 -11.58 3.06
CA ASP A 4 24.26 -10.18 3.04
C ASP A 4 23.14 -9.18 2.72
N SER A 5 21.91 -9.46 3.14
CA SER A 5 20.78 -8.50 3.11
C SER A 5 20.19 -8.20 4.50
N GLN A 6 20.74 -8.77 5.58
CA GLN A 6 20.16 -8.67 6.93
C GLN A 6 20.68 -7.52 7.80
N ASN A 7 21.61 -6.68 7.34
CA ASN A 7 22.30 -5.73 8.22
C ASN A 7 22.06 -4.23 7.94
N ALA A 8 21.16 -3.87 7.03
CA ALA A 8 20.84 -2.47 6.75
C ALA A 8 19.42 -2.12 7.22
N SER A 9 19.29 -1.82 8.53
CA SER A 9 18.13 -1.21 9.22
C SER A 9 17.33 -2.12 10.18
N SER A 10 18.00 -2.88 11.06
CA SER A 10 17.34 -3.50 12.23
C SER A 10 16.92 -2.41 13.22
N TYR A 11 15.62 -2.22 13.44
CA TYR A 11 15.14 -1.35 14.52
C TYR A 11 15.71 -1.88 15.85
N GLN A 12 16.38 -1.03 16.63
CA GLN A 12 16.99 -1.42 17.89
C GLN A 12 16.14 -0.89 19.04
N PRO A 13 15.39 -1.76 19.74
CA PRO A 13 14.55 -1.32 20.85
C PRO A 13 15.40 -0.91 22.05
N GLU A 14 14.88 0.02 22.85
CA GLU A 14 15.49 0.43 24.11
C GLU A 14 15.23 -0.62 25.21
N PRO A 15 16.02 -0.64 26.31
CA PRO A 15 15.72 -1.48 27.46
C PRO A 15 14.31 -1.19 28.01
N TYR A 16 13.46 -2.22 28.06
CA TYR A 16 12.05 -2.05 28.44
C TYR A 16 11.89 -1.54 29.88
N ASN A 17 11.29 -0.35 30.03
CA ASN A 17 10.91 0.22 31.31
C ASN A 17 9.40 0.06 31.55
N ARG A 18 9.02 -0.69 32.59
CA ARG A 18 7.60 -0.90 32.95
C ARG A 18 6.89 0.36 33.45
N GLN A 19 7.62 1.33 33.98
CA GLN A 19 7.06 2.59 34.49
C GLN A 19 7.01 3.68 33.42
N ASP A 20 7.75 3.52 32.33
CA ASP A 20 7.81 4.45 31.20
C ASP A 20 8.07 3.67 29.89
N PRO A 21 7.07 2.95 29.37
CA PRO A 21 7.26 2.10 28.20
C PRO A 21 7.43 2.95 26.93
N ASN A 22 8.48 2.66 26.16
CA ASN A 22 8.65 3.26 24.83
C ASN A 22 7.55 2.75 23.88
N GLY A 23 6.69 3.66 23.41
CA GLY A 23 5.55 3.31 22.55
C GLY A 23 5.95 2.73 21.19
N TRP A 24 7.08 3.15 20.64
CA TRP A 24 7.59 2.64 19.35
C TRP A 24 8.09 1.21 19.48
N ASP A 25 8.75 0.87 20.59
CA ASP A 25 9.20 -0.51 20.86
C ASP A 25 8.01 -1.46 21.02
N VAL A 26 6.97 -1.03 21.74
CA VAL A 26 5.73 -1.80 21.89
C VAL A 26 5.07 -1.99 20.53
N LEU A 27 4.96 -0.94 19.72
CA LEU A 27 4.42 -1.04 18.37
C LEU A 27 5.29 -1.95 17.49
N HIS A 28 6.61 -1.91 17.60
CA HIS A 28 7.51 -2.78 16.84
C HIS A 28 7.28 -4.26 17.18
N LEU A 29 7.11 -4.58 18.46
CA LEU A 29 6.87 -5.93 18.96
C LEU A 29 5.47 -6.46 18.66
N ASP A 30 4.47 -5.58 18.54
CA ASP A 30 3.07 -5.99 18.32
C ASP A 30 2.91 -6.81 17.03
N GLN A 31 2.13 -7.88 17.07
CA GLN A 31 1.84 -8.72 15.90
C GLN A 31 0.34 -8.86 15.65
N ALA A 32 -0.48 -8.05 16.32
CA ALA A 32 -1.93 -8.12 16.19
C ALA A 32 -2.39 -7.81 14.76
N ILE A 33 -1.74 -6.84 14.10
CA ILE A 33 -1.92 -6.56 12.68
C ILE A 33 -0.62 -6.94 11.95
N PRO A 34 -0.65 -7.94 11.05
CA PRO A 34 0.56 -8.42 10.42
C PRO A 34 1.09 -7.43 9.38
N VAL A 35 2.38 -7.08 9.51
CA VAL A 35 3.13 -6.25 8.57
C VAL A 35 4.45 -6.97 8.27
N GLU A 36 5.03 -6.72 7.10
CA GLU A 36 6.39 -7.17 6.83
C GLU A 36 7.37 -6.48 7.81
N PRO A 37 8.25 -7.23 8.51
CA PRO A 37 9.08 -6.68 9.59
C PRO A 37 9.97 -5.49 9.19
N TYR A 38 10.55 -5.51 7.99
CA TYR A 38 11.41 -4.43 7.51
C TYR A 38 10.60 -3.15 7.23
N ALA A 39 9.49 -3.26 6.51
CA ALA A 39 8.57 -2.17 6.25
C ALA A 39 8.06 -1.55 7.57
N LYS A 40 7.72 -2.39 8.55
CA LYS A 40 7.31 -1.93 9.89
C LYS A 40 8.42 -1.15 10.60
N ALA A 41 9.67 -1.61 10.52
CA ALA A 41 10.82 -0.90 11.07
C ALA A 41 11.04 0.46 10.38
N CYS A 42 10.88 0.53 9.05
CA CYS A 42 10.91 1.79 8.30
C CYS A 42 9.78 2.74 8.71
N MET A 43 8.55 2.24 8.84
CA MET A 43 7.39 3.04 9.28
C MET A 43 7.62 3.65 10.66
N ILE A 44 8.11 2.87 11.62
CA ILE A 44 8.35 3.35 12.99
C ILE A 44 9.46 4.40 13.02
N ARG A 45 10.54 4.21 12.24
CA ARG A 45 11.60 5.23 12.10
C ARG A 45 11.09 6.52 11.47
N ASP A 46 10.28 6.40 10.43
CA ASP A 46 9.69 7.55 9.74
C ASP A 46 8.76 8.33 10.68
N LEU A 47 7.88 7.63 11.39
CA LEU A 47 6.92 8.22 12.32
C LEU A 47 7.56 8.78 13.61
N SER A 48 8.72 8.26 14.02
CA SER A 48 9.48 8.77 15.17
C SER A 48 10.50 9.87 14.78
N SER A 49 10.55 10.26 13.51
CA SER A 49 11.52 11.23 13.02
C SER A 49 11.31 12.65 13.53
N TRP A 50 12.40 13.43 13.54
CA TRP A 50 12.38 14.81 14.00
C TRP A 50 11.45 15.71 13.14
N SER A 51 11.45 15.53 11.82
CA SER A 51 10.57 16.31 10.93
C SER A 51 9.10 16.04 11.22
N ARG A 52 8.74 14.78 11.51
CA ARG A 52 7.38 14.42 11.89
C ARG A 52 6.90 15.16 13.13
N VAL A 53 7.75 15.23 14.14
CA VAL A 53 7.41 15.84 15.44
C VAL A 53 7.36 17.37 15.34
N TYR A 54 8.32 17.99 14.66
CA TYR A 54 8.51 19.44 14.72
C TYR A 54 8.10 20.19 13.45
N LEU A 55 8.26 19.59 12.26
CA LEU A 55 8.01 20.25 10.98
C LEU A 55 6.64 19.97 10.38
N LEU A 56 6.03 18.81 10.66
CA LEU A 56 4.77 18.39 10.03
C LEU A 56 3.67 19.45 10.17
N ASN A 57 3.45 19.97 11.38
CA ASN A 57 2.39 20.95 11.61
C ASN A 57 2.65 22.25 10.81
N PRO A 58 3.80 22.93 10.95
CA PRO A 58 4.14 24.09 10.11
C PRO A 58 4.03 23.81 8.60
N ILE A 59 4.56 22.68 8.13
CA ILE A 59 4.50 22.27 6.72
C ILE A 59 3.04 22.14 6.27
N ARG A 60 2.20 21.45 7.04
CA ARG A 60 0.78 21.27 6.73
C ARG A 60 0.04 22.60 6.61
N TRP A 61 0.28 23.54 7.52
CA TRP A 61 -0.35 24.87 7.45
C TRP A 61 0.02 25.61 6.17
N ILE A 62 1.32 25.65 5.84
CA ILE A 62 1.82 26.33 4.64
C ILE A 62 1.32 25.61 3.37
N ALA A 63 1.43 24.28 3.32
CA ALA A 63 1.02 23.48 2.20
C ALA A 63 -0.48 23.60 1.91
N ASN A 64 -1.32 23.57 2.95
CA ASN A 64 -2.77 23.75 2.80
C ASN A 64 -3.13 25.16 2.34
N ALA A 65 -2.44 26.20 2.83
CA ALA A 65 -2.66 27.56 2.35
C ALA A 65 -2.30 27.71 0.86
N LEU A 66 -1.15 27.15 0.45
CA LEU A 66 -0.72 27.13 -0.95
C LEU A 66 -1.68 26.32 -1.82
N LEU A 67 -2.11 25.14 -1.35
CA LEU A 67 -3.07 24.30 -2.06
C LEU A 67 -4.40 25.05 -2.25
N ALA A 68 -4.93 25.69 -1.21
CA ALA A 68 -6.16 26.48 -1.31
C ALA A 68 -6.01 27.60 -2.35
N MET A 69 -4.88 28.32 -2.32
CA MET A 69 -4.58 29.36 -3.31
C MET A 69 -4.53 28.80 -4.74
N ILE A 70 -3.87 27.66 -4.97
CA ILE A 70 -3.78 27.00 -6.28
C ILE A 70 -5.17 26.58 -6.76
N LEU A 71 -5.97 25.92 -5.90
CA LEU A 71 -7.30 25.45 -6.27
C LEU A 71 -8.25 26.61 -6.58
N VAL A 72 -8.20 27.70 -5.81
CA VAL A 72 -8.97 28.91 -6.09
C VAL A 72 -8.52 29.53 -7.41
N PHE A 73 -7.22 29.71 -7.61
CA PHE A 73 -6.68 30.28 -8.85
C PHE A 73 -7.08 29.46 -10.07
N LYS A 74 -6.88 28.13 -10.02
CA LYS A 74 -7.25 27.22 -11.11
C LYS A 74 -8.75 27.12 -11.36
N ARG A 75 -9.58 27.42 -10.36
CA ARG A 75 -11.04 27.48 -10.53
C ARG A 75 -11.51 28.78 -11.18
N LEU A 76 -10.81 29.88 -10.93
CA LEU A 76 -11.13 31.19 -11.50
C LEU A 76 -10.50 31.39 -12.88
N TRP A 77 -9.42 30.68 -13.18
CA TRP A 77 -8.67 30.83 -14.43
C TRP A 77 -9.14 29.82 -15.50
N PRO A 78 -9.51 30.27 -16.71
CA PRO A 78 -10.15 29.41 -17.72
C PRO A 78 -9.19 28.50 -18.49
N PHE A 79 -7.86 28.65 -18.32
CA PHE A 79 -6.86 27.85 -19.03
C PHE A 79 -6.19 26.86 -18.09
N GLU A 80 -6.33 25.57 -18.39
CA GLU A 80 -5.61 24.52 -17.68
C GLU A 80 -4.36 24.10 -18.45
N PHE A 81 -3.31 23.75 -17.73
CA PHE A 81 -2.11 23.15 -18.29
C PHE A 81 -1.69 21.94 -17.48
N ARG A 82 -0.87 21.09 -18.11
CA ARG A 82 -0.23 19.94 -17.49
C ARG A 82 1.23 19.88 -17.90
N ALA A 83 2.08 19.52 -16.95
CA ALA A 83 3.52 19.43 -17.17
C ALA A 83 4.07 18.15 -16.53
N TYR A 84 3.68 16.98 -17.06
CA TYR A 84 4.05 15.67 -16.49
C TYR A 84 5.56 15.50 -16.33
N GLY A 85 6.34 15.78 -17.38
CA GLY A 85 7.79 15.61 -17.34
C GLY A 85 8.46 16.49 -16.28
N LEU A 86 7.95 17.71 -16.06
CA LEU A 86 8.43 18.56 -14.98
C LEU A 86 7.99 18.00 -13.62
N MET A 87 6.72 17.60 -13.49
CA MET A 87 6.16 17.06 -12.26
C MET A 87 6.93 15.83 -11.77
N HIS A 88 7.10 14.81 -12.62
CA HIS A 88 7.77 13.57 -12.22
C HIS A 88 9.26 13.77 -11.94
N ARG A 89 9.96 14.59 -12.73
CA ARG A 89 11.39 14.88 -12.49
C ARG A 89 11.60 15.71 -11.22
N SER A 90 10.74 16.70 -10.97
CA SER A 90 10.77 17.48 -9.73
C SER A 90 10.44 16.61 -8.52
N ALA A 91 9.50 15.67 -8.66
CA ALA A 91 9.16 14.71 -7.62
C ALA A 91 10.33 13.78 -7.28
N ALA A 92 10.91 13.12 -8.29
CA ALA A 92 12.06 12.23 -8.09
C ALA A 92 13.27 12.97 -7.51
N TRP A 93 13.53 14.21 -7.97
CA TRP A 93 14.56 15.06 -7.39
C TRP A 93 14.26 15.42 -5.92
N PHE A 94 13.02 15.82 -5.61
CA PHE A 94 12.59 16.16 -4.25
C PHE A 94 12.74 14.96 -3.31
N LEU A 95 12.27 13.79 -3.70
CA LEU A 95 12.41 12.54 -2.94
C LEU A 95 13.89 12.22 -2.71
N ASN A 96 14.70 12.22 -3.76
CA ASN A 96 16.14 11.91 -3.65
C ASN A 96 16.93 12.94 -2.83
N THR A 97 16.44 14.18 -2.72
CA THR A 97 17.19 15.25 -2.05
C THR A 97 16.73 15.45 -0.60
N TRP A 98 15.44 15.48 -0.31
CA TRP A 98 14.94 15.96 0.99
C TRP A 98 14.31 14.89 1.87
N VAL A 99 13.86 13.79 1.27
CA VAL A 99 13.05 12.77 1.95
C VAL A 99 13.94 11.70 2.56
N THR A 100 13.55 11.19 3.73
CA THR A 100 14.29 10.12 4.42
C THR A 100 14.37 8.86 3.55
N PRO A 101 15.45 8.06 3.66
CA PRO A 101 15.55 6.78 2.97
C PRO A 101 14.39 5.82 3.31
N GLU A 102 13.92 5.83 4.56
CA GLU A 102 12.79 5.02 5.02
C GLU A 102 11.50 5.39 4.30
N ALA A 103 11.17 6.69 4.19
CA ALA A 103 10.02 7.14 3.42
C ALA A 103 10.17 6.79 1.93
N CYS A 104 11.35 6.99 1.34
CA CYS A 104 11.62 6.60 -0.05
C CYS A 104 11.42 5.09 -0.27
N HIS A 105 11.89 4.26 0.66
CA HIS A 105 11.67 2.82 0.64
C HIS A 105 10.19 2.47 0.65
N LEU A 106 9.41 3.07 1.58
CA LEU A 106 7.98 2.85 1.69
C LEU A 106 7.22 3.26 0.43
N ILE A 107 7.58 4.39 -0.19
CA ILE A 107 6.96 4.88 -1.44
C ILE A 107 7.19 3.89 -2.59
N VAL A 108 8.44 3.50 -2.82
CA VAL A 108 8.80 2.59 -3.92
C VAL A 108 8.15 1.23 -3.71
N ARG A 109 8.23 0.72 -2.47
CA ARG A 109 7.64 -0.55 -2.08
C ARG A 109 6.12 -0.56 -2.31
N HIS A 110 5.43 0.49 -1.88
CA HIS A 110 3.97 0.61 -2.01
C HIS A 110 3.49 0.40 -3.45
N LEU A 111 4.15 1.01 -4.43
CA LEU A 111 3.77 0.88 -5.84
C LEU A 111 3.89 -0.57 -6.34
N GLY A 112 4.98 -1.26 -5.96
CA GLY A 112 5.14 -2.67 -6.30
C GLY A 112 4.11 -3.57 -5.62
N LEU A 113 3.79 -3.33 -4.35
CA LEU A 113 2.77 -4.10 -3.63
C LEU A 113 1.36 -3.87 -4.21
N GLY A 114 1.03 -2.63 -4.55
CA GLY A 114 -0.22 -2.27 -5.21
C GLY A 114 -0.39 -3.02 -6.54
N SER A 115 0.65 -3.05 -7.36
CA SER A 115 0.68 -3.84 -8.60
C SER A 115 0.50 -5.34 -8.36
N SER A 116 1.14 -5.91 -7.33
CA SER A 116 0.95 -7.32 -6.95
C SER A 116 -0.48 -7.64 -6.54
N ILE A 117 -1.14 -6.75 -5.77
CA ILE A 117 -2.53 -6.92 -5.35
C ILE A 117 -3.49 -6.83 -6.54
N VAL A 118 -3.32 -5.82 -7.41
CA VAL A 118 -4.11 -5.69 -8.64
C VAL A 118 -3.96 -6.94 -9.51
N ASN A 119 -2.73 -7.40 -9.72
CA ASN A 119 -2.45 -8.59 -10.52
C ASN A 119 -3.00 -9.87 -9.89
N PHE A 120 -3.00 -9.99 -8.55
CA PHE A 120 -3.66 -11.08 -7.85
C PHE A 120 -5.17 -11.10 -8.10
N LEU A 121 -5.83 -9.93 -8.08
CA LEU A 121 -7.26 -9.84 -8.40
C LEU A 121 -7.54 -10.17 -9.87
N ILE A 122 -6.68 -9.77 -10.80
CA ILE A 122 -6.80 -10.13 -12.22
C ILE A 122 -6.65 -11.64 -12.42
N ASP A 123 -5.63 -12.25 -11.82
CA ASP A 123 -5.37 -13.70 -11.93
C ASP A 123 -6.49 -14.55 -11.34
N ASN A 124 -7.22 -13.99 -10.39
CA ASN A 124 -8.36 -14.60 -9.73
C ASN A 124 -9.69 -13.96 -10.14
N GLY A 125 -9.68 -13.25 -11.27
CA GLY A 125 -10.79 -12.45 -11.75
C GLY A 125 -11.69 -13.15 -12.76
N PRO A 126 -12.71 -12.42 -13.23
CA PRO A 126 -13.69 -12.91 -14.20
C PRO A 126 -13.17 -13.09 -15.63
N ASP A 127 -12.15 -12.33 -16.01
CA ASP A 127 -11.63 -12.33 -17.38
C ASP A 127 -10.09 -12.24 -17.37
N PRO A 128 -9.37 -13.24 -17.92
CA PRO A 128 -7.92 -13.21 -18.02
C PRO A 128 -7.39 -12.17 -19.03
N ALA A 129 -8.25 -11.55 -19.84
CA ALA A 129 -7.86 -10.52 -20.81
C ALA A 129 -7.67 -9.13 -20.18
N ILE A 130 -8.07 -8.93 -18.91
CA ILE A 130 -7.83 -7.67 -18.20
C ILE A 130 -6.32 -7.41 -18.12
N ALA A 131 -5.91 -6.21 -18.52
CA ALA A 131 -4.51 -5.84 -18.59
C ALA A 131 -3.85 -5.85 -17.20
N ARG A 132 -2.73 -6.56 -17.09
CA ARG A 132 -1.92 -6.62 -15.87
C ARG A 132 -1.19 -5.31 -15.63
N SER A 133 -0.98 -4.97 -14.36
CA SER A 133 -0.07 -3.90 -13.96
C SER A 133 1.39 -4.29 -14.21
N THR A 134 2.15 -3.38 -14.81
CA THR A 134 3.60 -3.49 -15.01
C THR A 134 4.41 -2.56 -14.10
N LEU A 135 3.74 -1.82 -13.21
CA LEU A 135 4.37 -0.79 -12.37
C LEU A 135 5.10 -1.41 -11.15
N TYR A 136 6.38 -1.77 -11.35
CA TYR A 136 7.24 -2.34 -10.31
C TYR A 136 8.56 -1.54 -10.19
N PRO A 137 8.49 -0.29 -9.70
CA PRO A 137 9.70 0.51 -9.50
C PRO A 137 10.58 -0.13 -8.43
N LYS A 138 11.89 -0.02 -8.61
CA LYS A 138 12.91 -0.50 -7.66
C LYS A 138 13.63 0.65 -6.98
N THR A 139 13.76 1.78 -7.67
CA THR A 139 14.45 2.96 -7.17
C THR A 139 13.53 4.19 -7.17
N VAL A 140 13.94 5.24 -6.46
CA VAL A 140 13.26 6.55 -6.53
C VAL A 140 13.36 7.15 -7.94
N GLN A 141 14.42 6.84 -8.68
CA GLN A 141 14.62 7.36 -10.03
C GLN A 141 13.60 6.77 -11.02
N ASP A 142 13.19 5.51 -10.83
CA ASP A 142 12.16 4.86 -11.63
C ASP A 142 10.81 5.58 -11.51
N LEU A 143 10.60 6.35 -10.44
CA LEU A 143 9.38 7.15 -10.24
C LEU A 143 9.30 8.37 -11.17
N ALA A 144 10.43 8.79 -11.75
CA ALA A 144 10.50 9.92 -12.68
C ALA A 144 9.82 9.61 -14.03
N ASP A 145 9.60 8.34 -14.34
CA ASP A 145 9.05 7.88 -15.62
C ASP A 145 7.55 7.61 -15.53
N ASN A 146 6.80 8.61 -15.05
CA ASN A 146 5.33 8.63 -14.94
C ASN A 146 4.67 7.77 -13.83
N ALA A 147 5.44 7.14 -12.95
CA ALA A 147 4.92 6.21 -11.95
C ALA A 147 3.74 6.73 -11.10
N PHE A 148 3.80 7.99 -10.64
CA PHE A 148 2.71 8.56 -9.82
C PHE A 148 1.37 8.65 -10.56
N LEU A 149 1.41 8.95 -11.85
CA LEU A 149 0.23 9.05 -12.70
C LEU A 149 -0.25 7.65 -13.12
N GLU A 150 0.69 6.79 -13.51
CA GLU A 150 0.38 5.42 -13.90
C GLU A 150 -0.33 4.65 -12.79
N HIS A 151 0.11 4.83 -11.54
CA HIS A 151 -0.52 4.24 -10.35
C HIS A 151 -2.01 4.54 -10.28
N ASP A 152 -2.41 5.81 -10.38
CA ASP A 152 -3.83 6.18 -10.31
C ASP A 152 -4.63 5.60 -11.49
N LEU A 153 -4.08 5.64 -12.70
CA LEU A 153 -4.72 5.13 -13.90
C LEU A 153 -4.95 3.61 -13.83
N ILE A 154 -3.98 2.85 -13.30
CA ILE A 154 -4.12 1.40 -13.10
C ILE A 154 -5.33 1.09 -12.22
N LEU A 155 -5.51 1.80 -11.10
CA LEU A 155 -6.61 1.55 -10.18
C LEU A 155 -7.97 1.82 -10.84
N TYR A 156 -8.12 2.95 -11.52
CA TYR A 156 -9.38 3.30 -12.20
C TYR A 156 -9.71 2.32 -13.34
N ASN A 157 -8.73 2.00 -14.18
CA ASN A 157 -8.92 1.08 -15.30
C ASN A 157 -9.25 -0.32 -14.78
N PHE A 158 -8.55 -0.80 -13.76
CA PHE A 158 -8.87 -2.08 -13.11
C PHE A 158 -10.32 -2.10 -12.60
N VAL A 159 -10.75 -1.10 -11.82
CA VAL A 159 -12.12 -1.07 -11.28
C VAL A 159 -13.15 -1.13 -12.42
N TYR A 160 -12.95 -0.36 -13.48
CA TYR A 160 -13.83 -0.34 -14.63
C TYR A 160 -13.87 -1.69 -15.36
N ASP A 161 -12.71 -2.22 -15.76
CA ASP A 161 -12.60 -3.46 -16.53
C ASP A 161 -13.08 -4.67 -15.74
N PHE A 162 -12.74 -4.74 -14.44
CA PHE A 162 -13.15 -5.83 -13.56
C PHE A 162 -14.67 -5.91 -13.44
N HIS A 163 -15.36 -4.79 -13.22
CA HIS A 163 -16.83 -4.80 -13.10
C HIS A 163 -17.52 -5.11 -14.43
N ARG A 164 -16.99 -4.59 -15.53
CA ARG A 164 -17.51 -4.92 -16.86
C ARG A 164 -17.41 -6.43 -17.12
N ALA A 165 -16.28 -7.03 -16.77
CA ALA A 165 -16.07 -8.48 -16.91
C ALA A 165 -16.97 -9.29 -15.97
N GLN A 166 -17.21 -8.85 -14.73
CA GLN A 166 -18.16 -9.50 -13.81
C GLN A 166 -19.58 -9.54 -14.39
N GLN A 167 -20.03 -8.48 -15.05
CA GLN A 167 -21.35 -8.43 -15.71
C GLN A 167 -21.45 -9.41 -16.88
N GLN A 168 -20.35 -9.59 -17.62
CA GLN A 168 -20.28 -10.51 -18.75
C GLN A 168 -20.14 -11.98 -18.31
N HIS A 169 -19.55 -12.22 -17.13
CA HIS A 169 -19.28 -13.55 -16.58
C HIS A 169 -19.91 -13.73 -15.19
N PRO A 170 -21.24 -13.81 -15.05
CA PRO A 170 -21.92 -13.79 -13.75
C PRO A 170 -21.53 -14.95 -12.81
N ASN A 171 -21.06 -16.09 -13.36
CA ASN A 171 -20.64 -17.26 -12.59
C ASN A 171 -19.12 -17.30 -12.32
N TRP A 172 -18.40 -16.19 -12.54
CA TRP A 172 -16.95 -16.15 -12.45
C TRP A 172 -16.42 -16.62 -11.09
N LEU A 173 -17.05 -16.19 -9.99
CA LEU A 173 -16.57 -16.48 -8.63
C LEU A 173 -16.62 -17.99 -8.35
N GLN A 174 -17.70 -18.66 -8.76
CA GLN A 174 -17.82 -20.12 -8.65
C GLN A 174 -16.73 -20.82 -9.47
N ALA A 175 -16.48 -20.35 -10.70
CA ALA A 175 -15.43 -20.91 -11.55
C ALA A 175 -14.02 -20.75 -10.93
N VAL A 176 -13.75 -19.61 -10.28
CA VAL A 176 -12.50 -19.37 -9.55
C VAL A 176 -12.38 -20.29 -8.33
N HIS A 177 -13.45 -20.45 -7.54
CA HIS A 177 -13.41 -21.36 -6.39
C HIS A 177 -13.23 -22.83 -6.81
N GLN A 178 -13.79 -23.24 -7.95
CA GLN A 178 -13.59 -24.58 -8.50
C GLN A 178 -12.16 -24.81 -9.02
N ARG A 179 -11.56 -23.81 -9.66
CA ARG A 179 -10.17 -23.90 -10.16
C ARG A 179 -9.13 -23.80 -9.04
N GLY A 180 -9.52 -23.20 -7.91
CA GLY A 180 -8.63 -22.83 -6.83
C GLY A 180 -8.03 -21.43 -7.03
N ILE A 181 -7.69 -20.79 -5.92
CA ILE A 181 -7.11 -19.45 -5.91
C ILE A 181 -5.60 -19.56 -6.13
N THR A 182 -5.06 -18.75 -7.04
CA THR A 182 -3.60 -18.65 -7.27
C THR A 182 -3.04 -17.41 -6.57
N PHE A 183 -1.88 -17.59 -5.93
CA PHE A 183 -1.14 -16.51 -5.27
C PHE A 183 0.20 -16.23 -6.01
N ASP A 184 0.26 -16.55 -7.30
CA ASP A 184 1.49 -16.38 -8.09
C ASP A 184 1.92 -14.92 -8.21
N SER A 185 0.97 -13.98 -8.23
CA SER A 185 1.25 -12.54 -8.26
C SER A 185 1.70 -11.96 -6.92
N ILE A 186 1.54 -12.70 -5.82
CA ILE A 186 1.99 -12.28 -4.49
C ILE A 186 3.43 -12.76 -4.29
N ARG A 187 4.37 -11.84 -4.50
CA ARG A 187 5.81 -12.07 -4.47
C ARG A 187 6.52 -10.93 -3.72
N PRO A 188 7.69 -11.20 -3.13
CA PRO A 188 8.54 -10.15 -2.61
C PRO A 188 8.85 -9.10 -3.68
N VAL A 189 8.67 -7.82 -3.34
CA VAL A 189 9.01 -6.69 -4.22
C VAL A 189 10.47 -6.30 -3.97
N ALA A 190 11.24 -6.17 -5.05
CA ALA A 190 12.61 -5.69 -4.99
C ALA A 190 12.63 -4.17 -4.81
N VAL A 191 13.27 -3.69 -3.76
CA VAL A 191 13.43 -2.26 -3.48
C VAL A 191 14.91 -1.96 -3.27
N GLU A 192 15.45 -1.08 -4.10
CA GLU A 192 16.86 -0.75 -4.25
C GLU A 192 17.08 0.75 -3.90
N VAL A 193 16.59 1.16 -2.71
CA VAL A 193 16.74 2.52 -2.19
C VAL A 193 17.99 2.62 -1.32
N GLU A 194 18.81 3.65 -1.55
CA GLU A 194 20.02 3.92 -0.78
C GLU A 194 19.69 4.37 0.65
N MET A 195 20.05 3.54 1.63
CA MET A 195 19.81 3.78 3.07
C MET A 195 20.87 4.67 3.74
N THR A 196 21.79 5.26 2.98
CA THR A 196 22.85 6.13 3.53
C THR A 196 22.22 7.40 4.13
N PRO A 197 22.45 7.69 5.42
CA PRO A 197 21.94 8.91 6.04
C PRO A 197 22.65 10.13 5.44
N ARG A 198 21.87 11.16 5.11
CA ARG A 198 22.37 12.46 4.66
C ARG A 198 21.73 13.54 5.51
N TRP A 199 22.51 14.54 5.94
CA TRP A 199 22.05 15.57 6.87
C TRP A 199 20.84 16.38 6.37
N HIS A 200 20.68 16.50 5.05
CA HIS A 200 19.58 17.23 4.42
C HIS A 200 18.34 16.35 4.13
N ARG A 201 18.46 15.01 4.17
CA ARG A 201 17.35 14.06 3.97
C ARG A 201 16.59 13.86 5.27
N MET A 202 15.82 14.87 5.66
CA MET A 202 15.18 14.93 6.98
C MET A 202 13.67 14.77 6.94
N LEU A 203 13.01 14.94 5.79
CA LEU A 203 11.54 14.95 5.72
C LEU A 203 10.95 13.54 5.80
N ASP A 204 10.07 13.33 6.77
CA ASP A 204 9.24 12.13 6.89
C ASP A 204 8.24 12.01 5.74
N LEU A 205 7.68 10.81 5.60
CA LEU A 205 6.75 10.48 4.53
C LEU A 205 5.56 11.45 4.47
N GLU A 206 4.90 11.75 5.60
CA GLU A 206 3.70 12.60 5.58
C GLU A 206 4.06 14.06 5.33
N SER A 207 5.12 14.60 5.95
CA SER A 207 5.61 15.95 5.65
C SER A 207 6.01 16.09 4.17
N ALA A 208 6.65 15.06 3.61
CA ALA A 208 7.00 15.03 2.19
C ALA A 208 5.76 15.04 1.29
N ILE A 209 4.73 14.26 1.62
CA ILE A 209 3.48 14.22 0.86
C ILE A 209 2.71 15.54 0.95
N GLU A 210 2.69 16.18 2.13
CA GLU A 210 2.09 17.51 2.33
C GLU A 210 2.70 18.56 1.38
N LEU A 211 4.01 18.52 1.16
CA LEU A 211 4.66 19.39 0.16
C LEU A 211 4.40 18.91 -1.27
N PHE A 212 4.47 17.61 -1.51
CA PHE A 212 4.28 17.02 -2.83
C PHE A 212 2.91 17.34 -3.43
N LYS A 213 1.83 17.28 -2.64
CA LYS A 213 0.48 17.59 -3.14
C LYS A 213 0.36 19.02 -3.67
N VAL A 214 1.15 19.97 -3.15
CA VAL A 214 1.19 21.35 -3.66
C VAL A 214 1.75 21.35 -5.08
N PHE A 215 2.92 20.75 -5.29
CA PHE A 215 3.53 20.65 -6.63
C PHE A 215 2.66 19.85 -7.60
N TYR A 216 2.08 18.74 -7.14
CA TYR A 216 1.19 17.91 -7.93
C TYR A 216 -0.05 18.70 -8.37
N SER A 217 -0.70 19.42 -7.44
CA SER A 217 -1.84 20.29 -7.74
C SER A 217 -1.48 21.45 -8.67
N LEU A 218 -0.26 21.97 -8.61
CA LEU A 218 0.19 23.08 -9.46
C LEU A 218 0.45 22.64 -10.90
N LEU A 219 1.06 21.47 -11.09
CA LEU A 219 1.59 21.01 -12.38
C LEU A 219 0.62 20.14 -13.18
N LEU A 220 -0.52 19.75 -12.61
CA LEU A 220 -1.56 18.96 -13.26
C LEU A 220 -2.87 19.73 -13.46
N THR A 221 -3.76 19.22 -14.30
CA THR A 221 -5.13 19.76 -14.41
C THR A 221 -5.93 19.50 -13.13
N ASN A 222 -7.02 20.26 -12.93
CA ASN A 222 -7.90 20.05 -11.76
C ASN A 222 -8.47 18.63 -11.74
N ARG A 223 -8.85 18.10 -12.92
CA ARG A 223 -9.43 16.75 -13.06
C ARG A 223 -8.42 15.65 -12.76
N GLU A 224 -7.15 15.84 -13.11
CA GLU A 224 -6.09 14.87 -12.80
C GLU A 224 -5.75 14.88 -11.31
N PHE A 225 -5.63 16.07 -10.71
CA PHE A 225 -5.42 16.19 -9.27
C PHE A 225 -6.58 15.58 -8.49
N GLU A 226 -7.82 15.88 -8.86
CA GLU A 226 -9.02 15.29 -8.28
C GLU A 226 -9.05 13.77 -8.44
N ARG A 227 -8.75 13.25 -9.64
CA ARG A 227 -8.68 11.80 -9.90
C ARG A 227 -7.72 11.11 -8.95
N ALA A 228 -6.51 11.66 -8.79
CA ALA A 228 -5.47 11.09 -7.92
C ALA A 228 -5.88 11.10 -6.43
N VAL A 229 -6.52 12.17 -5.96
CA VAL A 229 -7.06 12.21 -4.58
C VAL A 229 -8.18 11.20 -4.39
N LEU A 230 -9.10 11.10 -5.34
CA LEU A 230 -10.23 10.19 -5.28
C LEU A 230 -9.80 8.71 -5.36
N SER A 231 -8.71 8.37 -6.07
CA SER A 231 -8.21 6.98 -6.10
C SER A 231 -7.82 6.44 -4.73
N LEU A 232 -7.45 7.31 -3.77
CA LEU A 232 -7.10 6.89 -2.41
C LEU A 232 -8.29 6.30 -1.66
N GLN A 233 -9.52 6.58 -2.12
CA GLN A 233 -10.75 6.10 -1.50
C GLN A 233 -11.16 4.70 -2.01
N PHE A 234 -10.37 4.07 -2.90
CA PHE A 234 -10.67 2.73 -3.40
C PHE A 234 -10.21 1.60 -2.48
N ASP A 235 -9.55 1.87 -1.36
CA ASP A 235 -9.01 0.82 -0.49
C ASP A 235 -10.11 -0.13 0.03
N GLU A 236 -11.27 0.40 0.41
CA GLU A 236 -12.44 -0.39 0.81
C GLU A 236 -12.94 -1.30 -0.32
N ASN A 237 -12.97 -0.79 -1.55
CA ASN A 237 -13.41 -1.56 -2.72
C ASN A 237 -12.47 -2.74 -2.96
N PHE A 238 -11.16 -2.49 -2.99
CA PHE A 238 -10.16 -3.55 -3.16
C PHE A 238 -10.21 -4.58 -2.04
N GLY A 239 -10.40 -4.13 -0.80
CA GLY A 239 -10.60 -5.03 0.33
C GLY A 239 -11.84 -5.92 0.16
N CYS A 240 -12.97 -5.35 -0.28
CA CYS A 240 -14.17 -6.13 -0.61
C CYS A 240 -13.93 -7.15 -1.72
N TYR A 241 -13.18 -6.81 -2.77
CA TYR A 241 -12.86 -7.76 -3.85
C TYR A 241 -12.03 -8.94 -3.32
N VAL A 242 -10.99 -8.66 -2.53
CA VAL A 242 -10.16 -9.71 -1.92
C VAL A 242 -10.97 -10.57 -0.95
N SER A 243 -11.80 -9.96 -0.10
CA SER A 243 -12.67 -10.71 0.83
C SER A 243 -13.70 -11.58 0.11
N GLN A 244 -14.30 -11.11 -0.97
CA GLN A 244 -15.23 -11.90 -1.77
C GLN A 244 -14.52 -13.11 -2.38
N LEU A 245 -13.30 -12.91 -2.87
CA LEU A 245 -12.52 -13.96 -3.47
C LEU A 245 -12.08 -15.02 -2.45
N LEU A 246 -11.59 -14.61 -1.28
CA LEU A 246 -11.08 -15.53 -0.25
C LEU A 246 -12.16 -16.08 0.70
N GLY A 247 -13.34 -15.46 0.73
CA GLY A 247 -14.40 -15.78 1.68
C GLY A 247 -14.12 -15.31 3.12
N ASP A 248 -13.21 -14.36 3.32
CA ASP A 248 -12.84 -13.83 4.65
C ASP A 248 -12.92 -12.30 4.70
N TYR A 249 -13.87 -11.80 5.50
CA TYR A 249 -14.13 -10.38 5.71
C TYR A 249 -13.60 -9.88 7.06
N ARG A 250 -13.03 -10.75 7.91
CA ARG A 250 -12.65 -10.40 9.28
C ARG A 250 -11.54 -9.36 9.33
N TRP A 251 -10.67 -9.32 8.32
CA TRP A 251 -9.55 -8.38 8.26
C TRP A 251 -9.97 -6.98 7.82
N ASN A 252 -11.15 -6.78 7.21
CA ASN A 252 -11.57 -5.50 6.63
C ASN A 252 -11.69 -4.37 7.66
N HIS A 253 -11.68 -4.66 8.97
CA HIS A 253 -11.65 -3.65 10.03
C HIS A 253 -10.38 -2.77 9.99
N VAL A 254 -9.28 -3.23 9.37
CA VAL A 254 -8.03 -2.46 9.28
C VAL A 254 -7.99 -1.46 8.13
N ILE A 255 -8.94 -1.54 7.20
CA ILE A 255 -9.06 -0.60 6.08
C ILE A 255 -9.55 0.74 6.63
N MET A 256 -8.85 1.83 6.35
CA MET A 256 -9.19 3.15 6.92
C MET A 256 -9.77 4.12 5.89
N ASN A 257 -9.28 4.12 4.66
CA ASN A 257 -9.89 4.89 3.57
C ASN A 257 -11.14 4.14 3.11
N ARG A 258 -12.32 4.70 3.42
CA ARG A 258 -13.63 4.09 3.20
C ARG A 258 -14.60 5.11 2.65
N HIS A 259 -15.78 4.62 2.27
CA HIS A 259 -16.88 5.44 1.77
C HIS A 259 -16.48 6.19 0.49
N PRO A 260 -16.17 5.48 -0.60
CA PRO A 260 -15.81 6.11 -1.88
C PRO A 260 -16.88 7.06 -2.44
N LEU A 261 -18.14 6.94 -1.98
CA LEU A 261 -19.24 7.85 -2.32
C LEU A 261 -19.31 9.12 -1.46
N ALA A 262 -18.45 9.24 -0.45
CA ALA A 262 -18.29 10.40 0.42
C ALA A 262 -16.79 10.71 0.60
N PRO A 263 -16.08 11.05 -0.50
CA PRO A 263 -14.63 11.18 -0.49
C PRO A 263 -14.16 12.32 0.42
N ASN A 264 -13.00 12.13 1.04
CA ASN A 264 -12.34 13.17 1.82
C ASN A 264 -11.93 14.37 0.96
N SER A 265 -11.77 15.50 1.63
CA SER A 265 -11.27 16.72 0.99
C SER A 265 -9.80 16.56 0.55
N PRO A 266 -9.37 17.17 -0.57
CA PRO A 266 -7.96 17.16 -1.00
C PRO A 266 -6.98 17.70 0.04
N PHE A 267 -7.44 18.49 1.02
CA PHE A 267 -6.61 18.94 2.13
C PHE A 267 -6.15 17.77 3.03
N CYS A 268 -6.89 16.66 3.07
CA CYS A 268 -6.55 15.43 3.80
C CYS A 268 -5.69 14.45 3.00
N ALA A 269 -5.41 14.73 1.72
CA ALA A 269 -4.77 13.78 0.81
C ALA A 269 -3.43 13.20 1.31
N ALA A 270 -2.66 13.95 2.10
CA ALA A 270 -1.42 13.44 2.67
C ALA A 270 -1.65 12.31 3.69
N ARG A 271 -2.66 12.47 4.54
CA ARG A 271 -3.07 11.45 5.50
C ARG A 271 -3.72 10.26 4.78
N ASP A 272 -4.58 10.53 3.81
CA ASP A 272 -5.23 9.47 3.02
C ASP A 272 -4.18 8.63 2.28
N LEU A 273 -3.14 9.24 1.70
CA LEU A 273 -2.07 8.52 1.01
C LEU A 273 -1.20 7.70 1.98
N LEU A 274 -0.95 8.19 3.19
CA LEU A 274 -0.27 7.41 4.22
C LEU A 274 -1.08 6.16 4.61
N LEU A 275 -2.39 6.32 4.80
CA LEU A 275 -3.31 5.22 5.12
C LEU A 275 -3.47 4.24 3.95
N HIS A 276 -3.42 4.74 2.71
CA HIS A 276 -3.42 3.93 1.50
C HIS A 276 -2.18 3.03 1.43
N GLY A 277 -0.99 3.60 1.69
CA GLY A 277 0.25 2.83 1.79
C GLY A 277 0.20 1.76 2.89
N LEU A 278 -0.30 2.14 4.07
CA LEU A 278 -0.44 1.22 5.20
C LEU A 278 -1.42 0.06 4.91
N THR A 279 -2.57 0.38 4.34
CA THR A 279 -3.59 -0.63 3.97
C THR A 279 -3.06 -1.58 2.89
N THR A 280 -2.29 -1.06 1.93
CA THR A 280 -1.60 -1.87 0.91
C THR A 280 -0.65 -2.88 1.55
N GLU A 281 0.14 -2.48 2.55
CA GLU A 281 1.03 -3.39 3.27
C GLU A 281 0.28 -4.46 4.07
N TYR A 282 -0.78 -4.06 4.77
CA TYR A 282 -1.62 -5.01 5.52
C TYR A 282 -2.25 -6.05 4.59
N LEU A 283 -2.82 -5.59 3.48
CA LEU A 283 -3.46 -6.46 2.50
C LEU A 283 -2.45 -7.39 1.83
N HIS A 284 -1.30 -6.86 1.39
CA HIS A 284 -0.27 -7.71 0.79
C HIS A 284 0.23 -8.76 1.80
N ARG A 285 0.50 -8.36 3.04
CA ARG A 285 0.95 -9.29 4.09
C ARG A 285 -0.10 -10.34 4.41
N TYR A 286 -1.37 -9.97 4.45
CA TYR A 286 -2.48 -10.90 4.61
C TYR A 286 -2.51 -11.95 3.47
N LEU A 287 -2.32 -11.52 2.23
CA LEU A 287 -2.25 -12.43 1.07
C LEU A 287 -1.02 -13.35 1.11
N GLU A 288 0.13 -12.87 1.57
CA GLU A 288 1.32 -13.73 1.81
C GLU A 288 1.03 -14.82 2.83
N LEU A 289 0.35 -14.48 3.94
CA LEU A 289 0.00 -15.46 4.97
C LEU A 289 -1.03 -16.48 4.45
N ALA A 290 -2.02 -16.03 3.67
CA ALA A 290 -2.99 -16.90 3.02
C ALA A 290 -2.31 -17.89 2.06
N LYS A 291 -1.34 -17.41 1.27
CA LYS A 291 -0.50 -18.26 0.40
C LYS A 291 0.24 -19.34 1.20
N VAL A 292 0.93 -18.96 2.27
CA VAL A 292 1.65 -19.91 3.15
C VAL A 292 0.69 -20.94 3.75
N GLN A 293 -0.52 -20.52 4.13
CA GLN A 293 -1.55 -21.43 4.65
C GLN A 293 -2.03 -22.42 3.59
N GLN A 294 -2.28 -21.98 2.36
CA GLN A 294 -2.65 -22.85 1.24
C GLN A 294 -1.54 -23.86 0.92
N GLU A 295 -0.28 -23.41 0.86
CA GLU A 295 0.87 -24.28 0.62
C GLU A 295 1.02 -25.33 1.73
N ARG A 296 0.87 -24.94 3.00
CA ARG A 296 0.88 -25.90 4.14
C ARG A 296 -0.28 -26.88 4.08
N GLY A 297 -1.48 -26.44 3.68
CA GLY A 297 -2.64 -27.29 3.50
C GLY A 297 -2.48 -28.29 2.34
N ALA A 298 -1.77 -27.89 1.28
CA ALA A 298 -1.44 -28.76 0.15
C ALA A 298 -0.33 -29.77 0.45
N ILE A 299 0.58 -29.44 1.40
CA ILE A 299 1.71 -30.30 1.80
C ILE A 299 1.31 -31.35 2.86
N ALA A 300 0.17 -31.20 3.55
CA ALA A 300 -0.34 -32.23 4.45
C ALA A 300 -0.79 -33.48 3.64
N PRO A 301 -0.07 -34.62 3.68
CA PRO A 301 -0.48 -35.81 2.95
C PRO A 301 -1.56 -36.55 3.73
N ASN A 302 -2.38 -37.30 2.99
CA ASN A 302 -3.23 -38.39 3.46
C ASN A 302 -2.60 -39.19 4.62
N GLY A 303 -2.87 -38.77 5.85
CA GLY A 303 -2.59 -39.51 7.07
C GLY A 303 -3.86 -40.20 7.52
N SER A 304 -4.13 -41.37 6.95
CA SER A 304 -5.09 -42.33 7.48
C SER A 304 -4.73 -42.67 8.92
N GLY A 305 -5.48 -42.13 9.86
CA GLY A 305 -5.58 -42.62 11.23
C GLY A 305 -7.00 -43.11 11.45
N SER A 306 -7.30 -44.33 11.02
CA SER A 306 -8.53 -45.02 11.40
C SER A 306 -8.56 -45.15 12.92
N THR A 307 -9.37 -44.33 13.59
CA THR A 307 -9.80 -44.63 14.95
C THR A 307 -10.83 -45.74 14.87
N THR A 308 -10.36 -46.99 14.81
CA THR A 308 -11.16 -48.15 15.21
C THR A 308 -11.59 -47.95 16.65
N HIS A 309 -12.88 -47.63 16.86
CA HIS A 309 -13.53 -47.81 18.15
C HIS A 309 -13.43 -49.28 18.56
N PRO A 310 -12.90 -49.62 19.75
CA PRO A 310 -13.18 -50.91 20.34
C PRO A 310 -14.64 -50.92 20.78
N ALA A 311 -15.38 -51.92 20.31
CA ALA A 311 -16.75 -52.20 20.69
C ALA A 311 -16.88 -52.34 22.21
N GLU A 312 -17.93 -51.73 22.75
CA GLU A 312 -18.48 -52.05 24.07
C GLU A 312 -18.75 -53.56 24.16
N ASN A 313 -18.22 -54.20 25.20
CA ASN A 313 -18.57 -55.56 25.55
C ASN A 313 -19.74 -55.50 26.57
N PRO A 314 -20.89 -56.14 26.32
CA PRO A 314 -21.99 -56.15 27.27
C PRO A 314 -21.79 -57.22 28.35
N GLN A 315 -22.07 -56.82 29.60
CA GLN A 315 -22.52 -57.61 30.75
C GLN A 315 -21.56 -58.62 31.43
N SER A 316 -21.24 -58.31 32.69
CA SER A 316 -21.71 -59.08 33.87
C SER A 316 -21.49 -58.26 35.14
#